data_AF-A0AAE0LKX7-F1
#
_entry.id   AF-A0AAE0LKX7-F1
#
_cell.length_a   1.000
_cell.length_b   1.000
_cell.length_c   1.000
_cell.angle_alpha   90.00
_cell.angle_beta   90.00
_cell.angle_gamma   90.00
#
_symmetry.space_group_name_H-M   'P 1'
#
loop_
_entity.id
_entity.type
_entity.pdbx_description
1 polymer ?
#
loop_
_entity_poly.entity_id
_entity_poly.type
_entity_poly.pdbx_seq_one_letter_code
_entity_poly.pdbx_strand_id
1 'polypeptide(L)'
;METVQDGDIEPCTIQTDAQSLDSLFSECTRRLDEERKALHQSSEALAKDRSLLEKEKTEMTSKNINQGDVIELNVGGENFAALRRTLLCAPTDSYFHALFSGRWEESLSRDSQGRVFLDINPEIFRVLLSHLRTIAFTDPEKRLYLGKDSTNDREFWVTMKYLGLTDPRLDEVSIIDAYFLRVDGSELVKVTPTAEFISVKKQPSPRGHTFACGAEKLLCNMDSVMWKVRITSKTHWMFIGIIAKPAAPNDSYRDNTSYGLAGPRQSYRSGDLEATPSWTTDWQTGNTAILKLCLEIGALEIIVFRSDGAETAEYFKIPISNQHLNNSSMKQEWRLHFNLYDPNDSLEIHPTITKRELEVCDSLRGG
;
A
#
# COMPACT_ATOMS: atom_id res chain seq x y z
N MET A 1 -62.04 -62.25 2.65
CA MET A 1 -61.72 -62.16 1.22
C MET A 1 -60.79 -60.97 1.09
N GLU A 2 -59.49 -61.26 1.06
CA GLU A 2 -58.63 -61.28 -0.15
C GLU A 2 -57.82 -59.97 -0.17
N THR A 3 -56.57 -60.00 0.33
CA THR A 3 -55.27 -60.21 -0.37
C THR A 3 -54.79 -58.97 -1.15
N VAL A 4 -53.83 -58.20 -0.60
CA VAL A 4 -52.37 -58.03 -0.96
C VAL A 4 -52.16 -57.66 -2.45
N GLN A 5 -51.48 -56.57 -2.88
CA GLN A 5 -50.03 -56.26 -2.79
C GLN A 5 -49.68 -54.83 -3.28
N ASP A 6 -48.52 -54.36 -2.82
CA ASP A 6 -47.45 -53.56 -3.50
C ASP A 6 -46.83 -52.62 -2.45
N GLY A 7 -45.53 -52.48 -2.22
CA GLY A 7 -44.30 -52.81 -2.92
C GLY A 7 -43.29 -51.68 -2.60
N ASP A 8 -42.24 -52.02 -1.84
CA ASP A 8 -40.92 -51.39 -1.66
C ASP A 8 -40.69 -49.91 -1.25
N ILE A 9 -39.76 -49.75 -0.28
CA ILE A 9 -38.64 -48.78 -0.12
C ILE A 9 -38.51 -48.28 1.34
N GLU A 10 -37.41 -48.65 2.00
CA GLU A 10 -36.99 -48.20 3.34
C GLU A 10 -36.71 -46.68 3.41
N PRO A 11 -36.78 -46.08 4.61
CA PRO A 11 -35.74 -45.14 4.98
C PRO A 11 -35.09 -45.49 6.33
N CYS A 12 -33.76 -45.54 6.26
CA CYS A 12 -32.81 -45.62 7.37
C CYS A 12 -33.16 -44.64 8.50
N THR A 13 -33.41 -45.17 9.69
CA THR A 13 -33.68 -44.40 10.91
C THR A 13 -32.40 -43.71 11.40
N ILE A 14 -32.20 -42.44 11.04
CA ILE A 14 -31.27 -41.54 11.74
C ILE A 14 -32.07 -40.85 12.86
N GLN A 15 -32.12 -41.48 14.04
CA GLN A 15 -32.66 -40.86 15.26
C GLN A 15 -31.58 -40.78 16.31
N THR A 16 -30.75 -39.71 16.30
CA THR A 16 -30.02 -39.24 17.51
C THR A 16 -29.36 -37.84 17.47
N ASP A 17 -29.48 -37.01 16.42
CA ASP A 17 -28.63 -35.79 16.32
C ASP A 17 -29.32 -34.46 16.67
N ALA A 18 -30.65 -34.37 16.70
CA ALA A 18 -31.35 -33.10 16.85
C ALA A 18 -31.22 -32.46 18.25
N GLN A 19 -31.24 -33.26 19.32
CA GLN A 19 -31.14 -32.76 20.70
C GLN A 19 -29.73 -32.24 21.07
N SER A 20 -28.69 -32.78 20.41
CA SER A 20 -27.31 -32.34 20.61
C SER A 20 -27.03 -30.98 19.94
N LEU A 21 -27.63 -30.76 18.77
CA LEU A 21 -27.44 -29.54 17.98
C LEU A 21 -28.06 -28.31 18.66
N ASP A 22 -29.29 -28.43 19.17
CA ASP A 22 -30.00 -27.33 19.85
C ASP A 22 -29.30 -26.89 21.14
N SER A 23 -28.70 -27.85 21.87
CA SER A 23 -27.89 -27.55 23.05
C SER A 23 -26.62 -26.79 22.69
N LEU A 24 -25.96 -27.14 21.58
CA LEU A 24 -24.77 -26.44 21.09
C LEU A 24 -25.10 -25.03 20.57
N PHE A 25 -26.23 -24.87 19.88
CA PHE A 25 -26.70 -23.55 19.45
C PHE A 25 -27.06 -22.64 20.62
N SER A 26 -27.69 -23.20 21.67
CA SER A 26 -28.02 -22.46 22.89
C SER A 26 -26.77 -21.99 23.65
N GLU A 27 -25.76 -22.86 23.76
CA GLU A 27 -24.46 -22.55 24.36
C GLU A 27 -23.72 -21.45 23.57
N CYS A 28 -23.73 -21.54 22.24
CA CYS A 28 -23.08 -20.58 21.35
C CYS A 28 -23.75 -19.20 21.41
N THR A 29 -25.09 -19.17 21.44
CA THR A 29 -25.87 -17.93 21.58
C THR A 29 -25.58 -17.24 22.91
N ARG A 30 -25.52 -18.00 24.01
CA ARG A 30 -25.19 -17.49 25.33
C ARG A 30 -23.80 -16.86 25.38
N ARG A 31 -22.81 -17.53 24.79
CA ARG A 31 -21.42 -17.02 24.70
C ARG A 31 -21.34 -15.72 23.90
N LEU A 32 -22.03 -15.65 22.76
CA LEU A 32 -22.08 -14.43 21.94
C LEU A 32 -22.72 -13.25 22.70
N ASP A 33 -23.76 -13.50 23.49
CA ASP A 33 -24.39 -12.44 24.28
C ASP A 33 -23.52 -11.98 25.46
N GLU A 34 -22.76 -12.88 26.08
CA GLU A 34 -21.79 -12.56 27.13
C GLU A 34 -20.64 -11.71 26.58
N GLU A 35 -20.07 -12.09 25.44
CA GLU A 35 -19.01 -11.32 24.78
C GLU A 35 -19.51 -9.94 24.33
N ARG A 36 -20.72 -9.84 23.77
CA ARG A 36 -21.32 -8.55 23.39
C ARG A 36 -21.51 -7.62 24.58
N LYS A 37 -21.96 -8.16 25.73
CA LYS A 37 -22.11 -7.37 26.96
C LYS A 37 -20.75 -6.89 27.49
N ALA A 38 -19.75 -7.76 27.51
CA ALA A 38 -18.40 -7.41 27.93
C ALA A 38 -17.78 -6.33 27.02
N LEU A 39 -17.96 -6.47 25.70
CA LEU A 39 -17.49 -5.49 24.72
C LEU A 39 -18.16 -4.12 24.92
N HIS A 40 -19.48 -4.11 25.17
CA HIS A 40 -20.23 -2.88 25.40
C HIS A 40 -19.74 -2.14 26.64
N GLN A 41 -19.56 -2.87 27.76
CA GLN A 41 -19.02 -2.29 29.00
C GLN A 41 -17.60 -1.74 28.82
N SER A 42 -16.75 -2.46 28.09
CA SER A 42 -15.39 -1.98 27.79
C SER A 42 -15.40 -0.73 26.92
N SER A 43 -16.27 -0.66 25.91
CA SER A 43 -16.42 0.52 25.05
C SER A 43 -16.89 1.75 25.82
N GLU A 44 -17.83 1.58 26.77
CA GLU A 44 -18.32 2.69 27.59
C GLU A 44 -17.25 3.21 28.55
N ALA A 45 -16.48 2.32 29.17
CA ALA A 45 -15.36 2.69 30.03
C ALA A 45 -14.30 3.49 29.24
N LEU A 46 -13.91 3.02 28.05
CA LEU A 46 -12.96 3.71 27.18
C LEU A 46 -13.47 5.08 26.72
N ALA A 47 -14.77 5.21 26.43
CA ALA A 47 -15.36 6.50 26.04
C ALA A 47 -15.30 7.51 27.19
N LYS A 48 -15.53 7.06 28.43
CA LYS A 48 -15.45 7.90 29.63
C LYS A 48 -14.01 8.34 29.91
N ASP A 49 -13.05 7.42 29.85
CA ASP A 49 -11.63 7.72 30.04
C ASP A 49 -11.11 8.69 28.98
N ARG A 50 -11.49 8.49 27.71
CA ARG A 50 -11.17 9.44 26.62
C ARG A 50 -11.75 10.82 26.87
N SER A 51 -12.98 10.92 27.38
CA SER A 51 -13.59 12.21 27.70
C SER A 51 -12.88 12.95 28.83
N LEU A 52 -12.42 12.23 29.87
CA LEU A 52 -11.65 12.79 30.97
C LEU A 52 -10.29 13.30 30.51
N LEU A 53 -9.57 12.49 29.71
CA LEU A 53 -8.28 12.87 29.15
C LEU A 53 -8.37 14.08 28.22
N GLU A 54 -9.42 14.19 27.39
CA GLU A 54 -9.62 15.38 26.57
C GLU A 54 -9.93 16.62 27.42
N LYS A 55 -10.69 16.49 28.52
CA LYS A 55 -10.91 17.61 29.45
C LYS A 55 -9.62 18.07 30.11
N GLU A 56 -8.84 17.16 30.68
CA GLU A 56 -7.52 17.50 31.27
C GLU A 56 -6.58 18.12 30.22
N LYS A 57 -6.58 17.60 28.99
CA LYS A 57 -5.81 18.15 27.86
C LYS A 57 -6.23 19.57 27.53
N THR A 58 -7.53 19.87 27.52
CA THR A 58 -8.02 21.23 27.26
C THR A 58 -7.67 22.22 28.37
N GLU A 59 -7.64 21.77 29.62
CA GLU A 59 -7.29 22.61 30.77
C GLU A 59 -5.79 22.98 30.78
N MET A 60 -4.93 22.07 30.31
CA MET A 60 -3.48 22.32 30.19
C MET A 60 -3.07 23.22 29.01
N THR A 61 -3.95 23.46 28.03
CA THR A 61 -3.68 24.35 26.87
C THR A 61 -3.89 25.86 27.14
N SER A 62 -4.06 26.27 28.40
CA SER A 62 -4.50 27.61 28.81
C SER A 62 -3.42 28.72 28.86
N LYS A 63 -2.47 28.75 27.92
CA LYS A 63 -1.70 29.98 27.63
C LYS A 63 -2.32 30.68 26.42
N ASN A 64 -2.65 31.97 26.58
CA ASN A 64 -3.29 32.86 25.59
C ASN A 64 -2.69 32.74 24.18
N ILE A 65 -3.25 31.87 23.34
CA ILE A 65 -2.77 31.67 21.98
C ILE A 65 -3.93 31.89 21.02
N ASN A 66 -3.83 32.93 20.22
CA ASN A 66 -4.88 33.34 19.31
C ASN A 66 -4.64 32.70 17.94
N GLN A 67 -5.67 32.06 17.38
CA GLN A 67 -5.60 31.46 16.05
C GLN A 67 -5.34 32.50 14.94
N GLY A 68 -5.62 33.78 15.21
CA GLY A 68 -5.32 34.91 14.33
C GLY A 68 -3.87 35.39 14.34
N ASP A 69 -3.00 34.84 15.19
CA ASP A 69 -1.61 35.29 15.31
C ASP A 69 -0.83 35.02 14.02
N VAL A 70 -0.08 36.02 13.57
CA VAL A 70 0.92 35.86 12.51
C VAL A 70 2.19 35.31 13.16
N ILE A 71 2.61 34.13 12.70
CA ILE A 71 3.82 33.46 13.16
C ILE A 71 4.91 33.67 12.12
N GLU A 72 6.03 34.23 12.57
CA GLU A 72 7.25 34.35 11.77
C GLU A 72 8.15 33.13 11.99
N LEU A 73 8.58 32.54 10.89
CA LEU A 73 9.34 31.30 10.83
C LEU A 73 10.65 31.56 10.07
N ASN A 74 11.74 31.00 10.56
CA ASN A 74 12.99 30.86 9.82
C ASN A 74 13.15 29.37 9.48
N VAL A 75 13.03 29.03 8.21
CA VAL A 75 13.05 27.65 7.73
C VAL A 75 14.28 27.46 6.87
N GLY A 76 15.28 26.71 7.34
CA GLY A 76 16.53 26.47 6.61
C GLY A 76 17.29 27.75 6.22
N GLY A 77 17.05 28.87 6.93
CA GLY A 77 17.63 30.17 6.63
C GLY A 77 16.73 31.12 5.82
N GLU A 78 15.60 30.66 5.28
CA GLU A 78 14.62 31.49 4.58
C GLU A 78 13.47 31.88 5.52
N ASN A 79 13.00 33.13 5.41
CA ASN A 79 11.96 33.65 6.30
C ASN A 79 10.56 33.46 5.70
N PHE A 80 9.67 32.87 6.48
CA PHE A 80 8.26 32.70 6.14
C PHE A 80 7.37 33.39 7.19
N ALA A 81 6.18 33.79 6.75
CA ALA A 81 5.13 34.26 7.64
C ALA A 81 3.81 33.55 7.31
N ALA A 82 3.13 33.07 8.35
CA ALA A 82 1.86 32.36 8.21
C ALA A 82 0.96 32.63 9.40
N LEU A 83 -0.36 32.54 9.19
CA LEU A 83 -1.30 32.60 10.30
C LEU A 83 -1.27 31.28 11.07
N ARG A 84 -1.37 31.35 12.40
CA ARG A 84 -1.43 30.17 13.27
C ARG A 84 -2.56 29.23 12.84
N ARG A 85 -3.75 29.75 12.54
CA ARG A 85 -4.86 28.94 12.01
C ARG A 85 -4.50 28.13 10.76
N THR A 86 -3.65 28.67 9.88
CA THR A 86 -3.21 27.96 8.67
C THR A 86 -2.25 26.83 9.02
N LEU A 87 -1.32 27.04 9.96
CA LEU A 87 -0.40 26.01 10.42
C LEU A 87 -1.15 24.88 11.17
N LEU A 88 -2.23 25.22 11.88
CA LEU A 88 -3.11 24.28 12.58
C LEU A 88 -4.04 23.48 11.67
N CYS A 89 -4.08 23.77 10.36
CA CYS A 89 -4.78 22.91 9.39
C CYS A 89 -4.09 21.55 9.19
N ALA A 90 -2.87 21.37 9.70
CA ALA A 90 -2.22 20.07 9.78
C ALA A 90 -3.00 19.10 10.71
N PRO A 91 -2.89 17.77 10.53
CA PRO A 91 -3.59 16.78 11.34
C PRO A 91 -3.31 16.98 12.83
N THR A 92 -4.32 16.88 13.69
CA THR A 92 -4.21 17.19 15.12
C THR A 92 -3.27 16.25 15.89
N ASP A 93 -3.03 15.07 15.35
CA ASP A 93 -2.10 14.05 15.82
C ASP A 93 -0.67 14.20 15.25
N SER A 94 -0.46 15.12 14.30
CA SER A 94 0.86 15.36 13.70
C SER A 94 1.81 16.12 14.63
N TYR A 95 3.11 15.84 14.51
CA TYR A 95 4.16 16.61 15.18
C TYR A 95 4.11 18.08 14.77
N PHE A 96 3.86 18.36 13.49
CA PHE A 96 3.73 19.72 12.96
C PHE A 96 2.61 20.52 13.65
N HIS A 97 1.43 19.92 13.80
CA HIS A 97 0.33 20.56 14.51
C HIS A 97 0.70 20.84 15.97
N ALA A 98 1.37 19.88 16.63
CA ALA A 98 1.81 20.04 18.01
C ALA A 98 2.74 21.26 18.19
N LEU A 99 3.65 21.54 17.25
CA LEU A 99 4.56 22.71 17.29
C LEU A 99 3.78 24.02 17.41
N PHE A 100 2.67 24.16 16.69
CA PHE A 100 1.90 25.40 16.61
C PHE A 100 0.60 25.39 17.43
N SER A 101 0.27 24.26 18.07
CA SER A 101 -0.86 24.13 19.00
C SER A 101 -0.74 25.00 20.24
N GLY A 102 0.45 25.52 20.51
CA GLY A 102 0.74 26.34 21.67
C GLY A 102 1.21 25.59 22.90
N ARG A 103 1.10 24.25 22.88
CA ARG A 103 1.59 23.38 23.94
C ARG A 103 3.10 23.48 24.16
N TRP A 104 3.85 23.75 23.09
CA TRP A 104 5.31 23.71 23.07
C TRP A 104 5.96 25.07 22.73
N GLU A 105 5.18 26.16 22.79
CA GLU A 105 5.60 27.50 22.32
C GLU A 105 6.88 28.01 23.00
N GLU A 106 7.09 27.66 24.27
CA GLU A 106 8.28 28.05 25.06
C GLU A 106 9.50 27.15 24.79
N SER A 107 9.29 25.97 24.22
CA SER A 107 10.36 25.01 23.87
C SER A 107 10.79 25.06 22.40
N LEU A 108 10.14 25.89 21.59
CA LEU A 108 10.52 26.06 20.19
C LEU A 108 11.86 26.78 20.09
N SER A 109 12.77 26.23 19.27
CA SER A 109 14.01 26.90 18.92
C SER A 109 13.69 28.20 18.17
N ARG A 110 14.37 29.28 18.53
CA ARG A 110 14.22 30.60 17.89
C ARG A 110 15.56 31.11 17.40
N ASP A 111 15.53 31.81 16.28
CA ASP A 111 16.72 32.49 15.76
C ASP A 111 17.02 33.79 16.54
N SER A 112 18.12 34.46 16.16
CA SER A 112 18.55 35.73 16.78
C SER A 112 17.52 36.87 16.72
N GLN A 113 16.50 36.77 15.86
CA GLN A 113 15.42 37.75 15.72
C GLN A 113 14.12 37.29 16.39
N GLY A 114 14.14 36.16 17.10
CA GLY A 114 12.98 35.63 17.83
C GLY A 114 11.99 34.83 16.98
N ARG A 115 12.31 34.56 15.70
CA ARG A 115 11.48 33.76 14.80
C ARG A 115 11.64 32.28 15.10
N VAL A 116 10.57 31.50 14.97
CA VAL A 116 10.64 30.05 15.18
C VAL A 116 11.53 29.42 14.11
N PHE A 117 12.56 28.69 14.53
CA PHE A 117 13.51 28.05 13.63
C PHE A 117 13.10 26.62 13.31
N LEU A 118 13.04 26.29 12.02
CA LEU A 118 12.83 24.94 11.51
C LEU A 118 14.03 24.55 10.63
N ASP A 119 14.70 23.47 11.00
CA ASP A 119 15.83 22.92 10.22
C ASP A 119 15.30 22.03 9.08
N ILE A 120 14.65 22.67 8.11
CA ILE A 120 13.98 22.02 6.98
C ILE A 120 14.32 22.82 5.71
N ASN A 121 14.46 22.14 4.58
CA ASN A 121 14.64 22.80 3.28
C ASN A 121 13.47 23.77 2.98
N PRO A 122 13.76 25.05 2.68
CA PRO A 122 12.75 26.06 2.37
C PRO A 122 11.79 25.68 1.23
N GLU A 123 12.28 24.97 0.20
CA GLU A 123 11.48 24.58 -0.97
C GLU A 123 10.36 23.61 -0.58
N ILE A 124 10.69 22.62 0.25
CA ILE A 124 9.74 21.65 0.81
C ILE A 124 8.69 22.37 1.65
N PHE A 125 9.15 23.27 2.52
CA PHE A 125 8.26 24.03 3.38
C PHE A 125 7.31 24.94 2.60
N ARG A 126 7.77 25.50 1.46
CA ARG A 126 6.93 26.33 0.59
C ARG A 126 5.76 25.54 0.01
N VAL A 127 6.00 24.32 -0.45
CA VAL A 127 4.95 23.41 -0.94
C VAL A 127 3.99 23.06 0.19
N LEU A 128 4.50 22.67 1.36
CA LEU A 128 3.70 22.37 2.54
C LEU A 128 2.80 23.55 2.92
N LEU A 129 3.36 24.75 3.05
CA LEU A 129 2.63 25.94 3.45
C LEU A 129 1.57 26.34 2.42
N SER A 130 1.88 26.24 1.13
CA SER A 130 0.92 26.48 0.05
C SER A 130 -0.29 25.54 0.14
N HIS A 131 -0.04 24.28 0.46
CA HIS A 131 -1.09 23.29 0.62
C HIS A 131 -1.95 23.55 1.86
N LEU A 132 -1.34 23.86 3.01
CA LEU A 132 -2.07 24.24 4.23
C LEU A 132 -2.96 25.47 4.01
N ARG A 133 -2.49 26.46 3.23
CA ARG A 133 -3.30 27.61 2.81
C ARG A 133 -4.49 27.15 1.97
N THR A 134 -4.28 26.24 1.02
CA THR A 134 -5.36 25.69 0.19
C THR A 134 -6.41 24.99 1.04
N ILE A 135 -6.00 24.14 1.98
CA ILE A 135 -6.91 23.48 2.94
C ILE A 135 -7.70 24.51 3.72
N ALA A 136 -7.05 25.56 4.23
CA ALA A 136 -7.71 26.63 4.97
C ALA A 136 -8.80 27.37 4.16
N PHE A 137 -8.75 27.32 2.81
CA PHE A 137 -9.79 27.83 1.91
C PHE A 137 -10.84 26.79 1.50
N THR A 138 -10.64 25.51 1.83
CA THR A 138 -11.52 24.39 1.50
C THR A 138 -12.08 23.72 2.76
N ASP A 139 -12.90 22.67 2.62
CA ASP A 139 -13.53 21.96 3.73
C ASP A 139 -12.47 21.30 4.66
N PRO A 140 -12.50 21.55 5.99
CA PRO A 140 -11.58 20.96 6.98
C PRO A 140 -11.53 19.43 7.03
N GLU A 141 -12.57 18.74 6.53
CA GLU A 141 -12.60 17.28 6.50
C GLU A 141 -11.78 16.65 5.36
N LYS A 142 -11.31 17.45 4.39
CA LYS A 142 -10.41 16.95 3.35
C LYS A 142 -8.98 16.84 3.88
N ARG A 143 -8.56 15.59 4.13
CA ARG A 143 -7.20 15.23 4.55
C ARG A 143 -6.15 15.74 3.57
N LEU A 144 -4.97 16.03 4.11
CA LEU A 144 -3.77 16.38 3.34
C LEU A 144 -3.54 15.34 2.23
N TYR A 145 -3.68 15.77 0.98
CA TYR A 145 -3.12 15.06 -0.17
C TYR A 145 -2.16 16.03 -0.84
N LEU A 146 -0.91 16.01 -0.40
CA LEU A 146 0.16 16.78 -1.05
C LEU A 146 0.42 16.18 -2.44
N GLY A 147 -0.35 16.66 -3.43
CA GLY A 147 -0.11 16.41 -4.83
C GLY A 147 1.20 17.05 -5.26
N LYS A 148 2.14 16.19 -5.65
CA LYS A 148 3.46 16.45 -6.24
C LYS A 148 3.50 17.76 -7.05
N ASP A 149 4.29 18.73 -6.59
CA ASP A 149 4.93 19.68 -7.50
C ASP A 149 6.45 19.50 -7.42
N SER A 150 7.01 19.33 -8.61
CA SER A 150 8.41 19.11 -8.98
C SER A 150 9.47 19.02 -7.86
N THR A 151 9.76 17.81 -7.38
CA THR A 151 11.07 17.12 -7.46
C THR A 151 11.02 15.82 -6.66
N ASN A 152 11.74 14.82 -7.14
CA ASN A 152 11.90 13.51 -6.53
C ASN A 152 12.80 13.56 -5.28
N ASP A 153 12.46 14.40 -4.31
CA ASP A 153 13.35 14.67 -3.19
C ASP A 153 13.06 13.73 -2.01
N ARG A 154 14.01 12.83 -1.74
CA ARG A 154 14.09 12.02 -0.50
C ARG A 154 13.83 12.87 0.74
N GLU A 155 14.36 14.09 0.71
CA GLU A 155 14.21 15.07 1.76
C GLU A 155 12.73 15.41 2.00
N PHE A 156 11.92 15.60 0.94
CA PHE A 156 10.47 15.88 1.06
C PHE A 156 9.75 14.83 1.89
N TRP A 157 9.89 13.55 1.52
CA TRP A 157 9.19 12.46 2.20
C TRP A 157 9.67 12.22 3.63
N VAL A 158 11.00 12.28 3.85
CA VAL A 158 11.57 12.18 5.20
C VAL A 158 11.06 13.33 6.09
N THR A 159 11.01 14.55 5.55
CA THR A 159 10.44 15.70 6.26
C THR A 159 8.96 15.50 6.56
N MET A 160 8.13 15.07 5.60
CA MET A 160 6.69 14.85 5.85
C MET A 160 6.45 13.80 6.94
N LYS A 161 7.23 12.71 6.92
CA LYS A 161 7.17 11.66 7.95
C LYS A 161 7.61 12.18 9.32
N TYR A 162 8.76 12.87 9.38
CA TYR A 162 9.25 13.50 10.61
C TYR A 162 8.24 14.47 11.22
N LEU A 163 7.54 15.23 10.37
CA LEU A 163 6.50 16.17 10.77
C LEU A 163 5.16 15.50 11.12
N GLY A 164 5.02 14.18 10.93
CA GLY A 164 3.76 13.46 11.15
C GLY A 164 2.64 13.88 10.20
N LEU A 165 2.99 14.35 9.01
CA LEU A 165 2.04 14.84 7.99
C LEU A 165 1.62 13.74 7.00
N THR A 166 2.06 12.51 7.24
CA THR A 166 1.65 11.30 6.53
C THR A 166 0.48 10.65 7.26
N ASP A 167 -0.53 10.14 6.55
CA ASP A 167 -1.66 9.44 7.20
C ASP A 167 -1.11 8.19 7.93
N PRO A 168 -1.38 8.00 9.24
CA PRO A 168 -0.94 6.80 9.99
C PRO A 168 -1.47 5.49 9.41
N ARG A 169 -2.54 5.53 8.59
CA ARG A 169 -3.01 4.37 7.82
C ARG A 169 -2.10 4.04 6.64
N LEU A 170 -1.24 4.97 6.22
CA LEU A 170 -0.21 4.78 5.20
C LEU A 170 1.11 4.26 5.80
N ASP A 171 1.22 4.15 7.15
CA ASP A 171 2.25 3.36 7.81
C ASP A 171 2.03 1.84 7.62
N GLU A 172 0.85 1.41 7.15
CA GLU A 172 0.69 0.15 6.44
C GLU A 172 1.28 0.31 5.04
N VAL A 173 2.62 0.26 4.98
CA VAL A 173 3.51 0.26 3.80
C VAL A 173 2.87 0.92 2.58
N SER A 174 3.11 2.22 2.44
CA SER A 174 2.89 2.97 1.20
C SER A 174 3.44 2.17 0.01
N ILE A 175 2.54 1.54 -0.75
CA ILE A 175 2.84 1.10 -2.11
C ILE A 175 3.18 2.41 -2.82
N ILE A 176 4.44 2.55 -3.23
CA ILE A 176 4.89 3.69 -4.02
C ILE A 176 3.84 3.94 -5.09
N ASP A 177 3.22 5.11 -5.02
CA ASP A 177 2.34 5.74 -5.98
C ASP A 177 2.14 4.89 -7.25
N ALA A 178 1.23 3.92 -7.17
CA ALA A 178 0.84 3.13 -8.34
C ALA A 178 0.28 4.01 -9.47
N TYR A 179 0.05 5.30 -9.19
CA TYR A 179 -0.62 6.31 -10.01
C TYR A 179 -0.04 6.58 -11.39
N PHE A 180 1.13 6.05 -11.75
CA PHE A 180 1.63 6.19 -13.13
C PHE A 180 2.17 4.87 -13.66
N LEU A 181 1.29 4.02 -14.17
CA LEU A 181 1.67 3.03 -15.18
C LEU A 181 1.77 3.73 -16.53
N ARG A 182 2.90 3.59 -17.22
CA ARG A 182 3.00 3.92 -18.64
C ARG A 182 3.08 2.60 -19.35
N VAL A 183 2.01 2.25 -20.05
CA VAL A 183 2.13 1.24 -21.11
C VAL A 183 2.86 1.91 -22.26
N ASP A 184 4.18 1.98 -22.17
CA ASP A 184 4.96 2.43 -23.31
C ASP A 184 4.88 1.35 -24.41
N GLY A 185 4.37 1.70 -25.59
CA GLY A 185 4.52 0.86 -26.78
C GLY A 185 3.40 -0.15 -27.09
N SER A 186 2.20 -0.02 -26.52
CA SER A 186 1.07 -0.86 -26.94
C SER A 186 -0.30 -0.18 -26.76
N GLU A 187 -0.91 0.23 -27.87
CA GLU A 187 -2.36 0.59 -27.92
C GLU A 187 -3.26 -0.59 -27.52
N LEU A 188 -2.70 -1.80 -27.37
CA LEU A 188 -3.41 -3.02 -27.04
C LEU A 188 -3.55 -3.25 -25.53
N VAL A 189 -3.02 -2.39 -24.66
CA VAL A 189 -3.29 -2.45 -23.22
C VAL A 189 -3.96 -1.16 -22.78
N LYS A 190 -5.15 -1.30 -22.17
CA LYS A 190 -5.85 -0.19 -21.55
C LYS A 190 -5.57 -0.18 -20.06
N VAL A 191 -5.10 0.96 -19.57
CA VAL A 191 -4.93 1.24 -18.16
C VAL A 191 -6.02 2.22 -17.73
N THR A 192 -6.79 1.85 -16.71
CA THR A 192 -7.88 2.67 -16.17
C THR A 192 -7.69 2.85 -14.67
N PRO A 193 -7.26 4.04 -14.20
CA PRO A 193 -7.20 4.32 -12.77
C PRO A 193 -8.62 4.48 -12.19
N THR A 194 -8.82 3.98 -10.97
CA THR A 194 -10.04 4.13 -10.18
C THR A 194 -9.67 4.68 -8.78
N ALA A 195 -10.67 4.94 -7.93
CA ALA A 195 -10.42 5.36 -6.55
C ALA A 195 -9.78 4.26 -5.67
N GLU A 196 -9.94 2.99 -6.05
CA GLU A 196 -9.54 1.84 -5.22
C GLU A 196 -8.33 1.08 -5.79
N PHE A 197 -8.19 1.04 -7.11
CA PHE A 197 -7.14 0.29 -7.80
C PHE A 197 -6.90 0.81 -9.22
N ILE A 198 -5.87 0.30 -9.88
CA ILE A 198 -5.60 0.55 -11.30
C ILE A 198 -5.87 -0.71 -12.09
N SER A 199 -6.80 -0.66 -13.03
CA SER A 199 -7.12 -1.77 -13.93
C SER A 199 -6.17 -1.77 -15.12
N VAL A 200 -5.56 -2.92 -15.42
CA VAL A 200 -4.74 -3.16 -16.61
C VAL A 200 -5.39 -4.29 -17.40
N LYS A 201 -5.80 -4.02 -18.64
CA LYS A 201 -6.51 -4.99 -19.48
C LYS A 201 -5.99 -5.00 -20.91
N LYS A 202 -5.68 -6.20 -21.43
CA LYS A 202 -5.39 -6.40 -22.85
C LYS A 202 -6.67 -6.23 -23.68
N GLN A 203 -6.64 -5.29 -24.61
CA GLN A 203 -7.71 -4.98 -25.54
C GLN A 203 -7.95 -6.15 -26.53
N PRO A 204 -9.15 -6.23 -27.14
CA PRO A 204 -9.43 -7.19 -28.19
C PRO A 204 -8.40 -7.12 -29.32
N SER A 205 -7.62 -8.18 -29.50
CA SER A 205 -6.49 -8.25 -30.45
C SER A 205 -6.15 -9.71 -30.77
N PRO A 206 -5.31 -10.00 -31.77
CA PRO A 206 -4.79 -11.36 -31.96
C PRO A 206 -4.01 -11.85 -30.72
N ARG A 207 -3.94 -13.19 -30.56
CA ARG A 207 -3.12 -13.80 -29.51
C ARG A 207 -1.66 -13.41 -29.70
N GLY A 208 -0.99 -13.11 -28.60
CA GLY A 208 0.40 -12.71 -28.62
C GLY A 208 0.77 -11.93 -27.37
N HIS A 209 2.05 -11.99 -27.00
CA HIS A 209 2.53 -11.27 -25.84
C HIS A 209 2.35 -9.77 -26.02
N THR A 210 1.96 -9.08 -24.95
CA THR A 210 1.76 -7.64 -24.94
C THR A 210 2.27 -7.09 -23.63
N PHE A 211 3.22 -6.18 -23.72
CA PHE A 211 3.93 -5.59 -22.59
C PHE A 211 3.14 -4.48 -21.91
N ALA A 212 3.30 -4.38 -20.58
CA ALA A 212 2.95 -3.20 -19.78
C ALA A 212 3.96 -3.03 -18.63
N CYS A 213 4.37 -1.80 -18.32
CA CYS A 213 5.26 -1.49 -17.19
C CYS A 213 4.86 -0.23 -16.41
N GLY A 214 5.42 -0.08 -15.20
CA GLY A 214 5.34 1.17 -14.45
C GLY A 214 6.06 2.33 -15.16
N ALA A 215 5.48 3.54 -15.16
CA ALA A 215 6.09 4.74 -15.77
C ALA A 215 7.22 5.32 -14.94
N GLU A 216 7.01 5.37 -13.63
CA GLU A 216 7.94 6.00 -12.72
C GLU A 216 9.13 5.06 -12.52
N LYS A 217 10.31 5.65 -12.63
CA LYS A 217 11.56 5.03 -12.23
C LYS A 217 11.46 4.81 -10.74
N LEU A 218 11.73 3.60 -10.25
CA LEU A 218 11.97 3.46 -8.83
C LEU A 218 13.14 4.36 -8.46
N LEU A 219 12.84 5.42 -7.73
CA LEU A 219 13.83 6.19 -7.03
C LEU A 219 14.40 5.27 -5.97
N CYS A 220 15.52 4.64 -6.31
CA CYS A 220 16.79 4.49 -5.61
C CYS A 220 16.96 4.91 -4.12
N ASN A 221 15.94 5.43 -3.45
CA ASN A 221 15.97 6.09 -2.14
C ASN A 221 15.07 5.39 -1.11
N MET A 222 14.33 4.34 -1.50
CA MET A 222 13.65 3.40 -0.61
C MET A 222 14.43 2.09 -0.59
N ASP A 223 14.80 1.59 0.58
CA ASP A 223 15.55 0.32 0.72
C ASP A 223 14.73 -0.88 0.24
N SER A 224 13.39 -0.76 0.29
CA SER A 224 12.47 -1.75 -0.28
C SER A 224 11.16 -1.14 -0.79
N VAL A 225 10.51 -1.83 -1.72
CA VAL A 225 9.24 -1.47 -2.36
C VAL A 225 8.36 -2.69 -2.44
N MET A 226 7.05 -2.51 -2.25
CA MET A 226 6.06 -3.58 -2.46
C MET A 226 5.00 -3.15 -3.47
N TRP A 227 4.54 -4.10 -4.29
CA TRP A 227 3.37 -3.95 -5.16
C TRP A 227 2.39 -5.08 -4.94
N LYS A 228 1.10 -4.77 -4.89
CA LYS A 228 0.01 -5.75 -4.82
C LYS A 228 -0.73 -5.82 -6.15
N VAL A 229 -0.75 -7.00 -6.73
CA VAL A 229 -1.36 -7.28 -8.04
C VAL A 229 -2.40 -8.39 -7.88
N ARG A 230 -3.65 -8.11 -8.26
CA ARG A 230 -4.74 -9.10 -8.27
C ARG A 230 -5.07 -9.50 -9.70
N ILE A 231 -5.07 -10.80 -9.99
CA ILE A 231 -5.45 -11.31 -11.32
C ILE A 231 -6.98 -11.35 -11.41
N THR A 232 -7.55 -10.60 -12.33
CA THR A 232 -9.02 -10.54 -12.54
C THR A 232 -9.48 -11.42 -13.69
N SER A 233 -8.63 -11.63 -14.69
CA SER A 233 -8.88 -12.54 -15.80
C SER A 233 -7.57 -13.02 -16.37
N LYS A 234 -7.41 -14.35 -16.45
CA LYS A 234 -6.33 -14.97 -17.20
C LYS A 234 -6.88 -16.17 -17.93
N THR A 235 -6.62 -16.27 -19.23
CA THR A 235 -7.13 -17.40 -20.04
C THR A 235 -6.04 -18.38 -20.49
N HIS A 236 -4.81 -17.94 -20.81
CA HIS A 236 -3.70 -18.87 -21.08
C HIS A 236 -2.42 -18.49 -20.36
N TRP A 237 -1.81 -17.35 -20.69
CA TRP A 237 -0.46 -17.02 -20.25
C TRP A 237 -0.36 -15.58 -19.79
N MET A 238 0.34 -15.37 -18.68
CA MET A 238 0.57 -14.05 -18.12
C MET A 238 1.90 -14.08 -17.39
N PHE A 239 2.72 -13.06 -17.59
CA PHE A 239 3.94 -12.82 -16.81
C PHE A 239 3.73 -11.65 -15.87
N ILE A 240 4.20 -11.80 -14.64
CA ILE A 240 4.20 -10.77 -13.59
C ILE A 240 5.58 -10.76 -12.94
N GLY A 241 6.21 -9.59 -12.89
CA GLY A 241 7.58 -9.46 -12.40
C GLY A 241 8.07 -8.02 -12.40
N ILE A 242 9.40 -7.87 -12.54
CA ILE A 242 10.07 -6.58 -12.68
C ILE A 242 10.98 -6.56 -13.91
N ILE A 243 11.24 -5.35 -14.42
CA ILE A 243 12.19 -5.10 -15.50
C ILE A 243 12.97 -3.81 -15.27
N ALA A 244 14.25 -3.76 -15.65
CA ALA A 244 15.04 -2.52 -15.56
C ALA A 244 15.01 -1.66 -16.84
N LYS A 245 14.53 -2.22 -17.96
CA LYS A 245 14.44 -1.55 -19.26
C LYS A 245 13.12 -0.79 -19.43
N PRO A 246 13.14 0.50 -19.85
CA PRO A 246 11.93 1.33 -19.93
C PRO A 246 11.04 1.03 -21.15
N ALA A 247 11.64 0.72 -22.31
CA ALA A 247 10.93 0.36 -23.54
C ALA A 247 11.24 -1.10 -23.88
N ALA A 248 10.31 -1.98 -23.58
CA ALA A 248 10.52 -3.41 -23.73
C ALA A 248 9.56 -3.95 -24.81
N PRO A 249 10.04 -4.82 -25.73
CA PRO A 249 9.21 -5.37 -26.79
C PRO A 249 8.09 -6.26 -26.22
N ASN A 250 7.19 -6.73 -27.08
CA ASN A 250 6.09 -7.60 -26.67
C ASN A 250 6.54 -8.88 -25.97
N ASP A 251 7.75 -9.36 -26.24
CA ASP A 251 8.44 -10.49 -25.62
C ASP A 251 9.42 -10.09 -24.51
N SER A 252 9.21 -8.92 -23.89
CA SER A 252 10.03 -8.34 -22.82
C SER A 252 10.26 -9.23 -21.60
N TYR A 253 9.44 -10.26 -21.38
CA TYR A 253 9.71 -11.27 -20.35
C TYR A 253 11.05 -12.01 -20.57
N ARG A 254 11.58 -11.99 -21.81
CA ARG A 254 12.89 -12.55 -22.20
C ARG A 254 14.05 -11.54 -22.14
N ASP A 255 13.79 -10.30 -21.74
CA ASP A 255 14.84 -9.30 -21.62
C ASP A 255 15.81 -9.68 -20.48
N ASN A 256 17.10 -9.42 -20.66
CA ASN A 256 18.11 -9.78 -19.65
C ASN A 256 17.96 -9.02 -18.33
N THR A 257 17.10 -8.01 -18.28
CA THR A 257 16.72 -7.32 -17.05
C THR A 257 15.35 -7.74 -16.51
N SER A 258 14.72 -8.78 -17.05
CA SER A 258 13.40 -9.28 -16.64
C SER A 258 13.50 -10.40 -15.60
N TYR A 259 12.74 -10.29 -14.52
CA TYR A 259 12.65 -11.28 -13.45
C TYR A 259 11.20 -11.45 -13.03
N GLY A 260 10.69 -12.68 -12.99
CA GLY A 260 9.31 -12.90 -12.57
C GLY A 260 8.76 -14.27 -12.92
N LEU A 261 7.45 -14.40 -12.73
CA LEU A 261 6.71 -15.65 -12.84
C LEU A 261 5.70 -15.58 -13.99
N ALA A 262 5.54 -16.69 -14.70
CA ALA A 262 4.55 -16.82 -15.76
C ALA A 262 3.63 -18.03 -15.59
N GLY A 263 3.56 -18.92 -16.59
CA GLY A 263 2.76 -20.14 -16.53
C GLY A 263 3.32 -21.20 -15.57
N PRO A 264 2.73 -22.42 -15.58
CA PRO A 264 3.21 -23.54 -14.79
C PRO A 264 4.67 -23.84 -15.05
N ARG A 265 5.49 -23.88 -13.99
CA ARG A 265 6.94 -24.16 -14.09
C ARG A 265 7.69 -23.13 -14.95
N GLN A 266 7.22 -21.87 -14.94
CA GLN A 266 7.87 -20.79 -15.67
C GLN A 266 8.27 -19.65 -14.74
N SER A 267 9.47 -19.78 -14.16
CA SER A 267 10.19 -18.72 -13.48
C SER A 267 11.28 -18.20 -14.43
N TYR A 268 11.35 -16.88 -14.63
CA TYR A 268 12.35 -16.25 -15.49
C TYR A 268 13.33 -15.45 -14.65
N ARG A 269 14.62 -15.69 -14.89
CA ARG A 269 15.74 -14.98 -14.24
C ARG A 269 16.61 -14.37 -15.32
N SER A 270 16.72 -13.05 -15.34
CA SER A 270 17.46 -12.35 -16.40
C SER A 270 16.94 -12.74 -17.80
N GLY A 271 15.62 -12.88 -17.95
CA GLY A 271 14.98 -13.26 -19.21
C GLY A 271 15.05 -14.75 -19.57
N ASP A 272 15.86 -15.54 -18.88
CA ASP A 272 16.01 -16.97 -19.14
C ASP A 272 15.07 -17.79 -18.25
N LEU A 273 14.46 -18.82 -18.83
CA LEU A 273 13.63 -19.77 -18.10
C LEU A 273 14.49 -20.62 -17.17
N GLU A 274 14.17 -20.64 -15.87
CA GLU A 274 14.88 -21.47 -14.89
C GLU A 274 14.68 -22.97 -15.18
N ALA A 275 15.77 -23.74 -15.13
CA ALA A 275 15.74 -25.18 -15.41
C ALA A 275 14.98 -25.97 -14.32
N THR A 276 15.04 -25.51 -13.08
CA THR A 276 14.41 -26.15 -11.91
C THR A 276 13.66 -25.10 -11.08
N PRO A 277 12.51 -24.59 -11.55
CA PRO A 277 11.79 -23.53 -10.87
C PRO A 277 11.08 -24.07 -9.63
N SER A 278 11.12 -23.32 -8.53
CA SER A 278 10.34 -23.62 -7.32
C SER A 278 8.85 -23.31 -7.56
N TRP A 279 8.58 -22.27 -8.35
CA TRP A 279 7.27 -22.03 -8.93
C TRP A 279 6.84 -23.17 -9.86
N THR A 280 5.88 -23.98 -9.42
CA THR A 280 5.34 -25.12 -10.19
C THR A 280 3.90 -24.94 -10.62
N THR A 281 3.20 -23.95 -10.07
CA THR A 281 1.76 -23.73 -10.26
C THR A 281 1.48 -22.69 -11.35
N ASP A 282 0.21 -22.47 -11.68
CA ASP A 282 -0.21 -21.41 -12.59
C ASP A 282 -0.86 -20.22 -11.86
N TRP A 283 -0.80 -19.05 -12.50
CA TRP A 283 -1.68 -17.93 -12.17
C TRP A 283 -3.15 -18.31 -12.41
N GLN A 284 -4.02 -18.00 -11.46
CA GLN A 284 -5.47 -18.22 -11.56
C GLN A 284 -6.21 -16.91 -11.28
N THR A 285 -7.40 -16.76 -11.86
CA THR A 285 -8.31 -15.66 -11.53
C THR A 285 -8.60 -15.65 -10.03
N GLY A 286 -8.45 -14.50 -9.39
CA GLY A 286 -8.59 -14.32 -7.95
C GLY A 286 -7.27 -14.41 -7.18
N ASN A 287 -6.20 -14.95 -7.76
CA ASN A 287 -4.89 -14.93 -7.12
C ASN A 287 -4.41 -13.49 -6.93
N THR A 288 -3.73 -13.25 -5.83
CA THR A 288 -3.09 -11.97 -5.51
C THR A 288 -1.59 -12.20 -5.33
N ALA A 289 -0.77 -11.43 -6.03
CA ALA A 289 0.68 -11.44 -5.92
C ALA A 289 1.16 -10.17 -5.21
N ILE A 290 2.03 -10.32 -4.23
CA ILE A 290 2.78 -9.24 -3.60
C ILE A 290 4.23 -9.36 -4.05
N LEU A 291 4.71 -8.35 -4.77
CA LEU A 291 6.10 -8.27 -5.23
C LEU A 291 6.84 -7.36 -4.28
N LYS A 292 7.78 -7.91 -3.51
CA LYS A 292 8.65 -7.20 -2.57
C LYS A 292 10.05 -7.09 -3.14
N LEU A 293 10.44 -5.90 -3.54
CA LEU A 293 11.75 -5.58 -4.06
C LEU A 293 12.59 -4.92 -2.96
N CYS A 294 13.72 -5.51 -2.60
CA CYS A 294 14.69 -4.95 -1.65
C CYS A 294 16.00 -4.61 -2.39
N LEU A 295 16.28 -3.31 -2.53
CA LEU A 295 17.45 -2.84 -3.27
C LEU A 295 18.74 -2.93 -2.46
N GLU A 296 18.65 -2.91 -1.12
CA GLU A 296 19.80 -3.02 -0.23
C GLU A 296 20.51 -4.37 -0.38
N ILE A 297 19.74 -5.46 -0.44
CA ILE A 297 20.24 -6.83 -0.56
C ILE A 297 20.13 -7.41 -1.96
N GLY A 298 19.54 -6.67 -2.91
CA GLY A 298 19.37 -7.11 -4.30
C GLY A 298 18.47 -8.32 -4.41
N ALA A 299 17.28 -8.22 -3.85
CA ALA A 299 16.30 -9.29 -3.82
C ALA A 299 14.95 -8.83 -4.35
N LEU A 300 14.30 -9.67 -5.15
CA LEU A 300 12.88 -9.63 -5.42
C LEU A 300 12.25 -10.89 -4.84
N GLU A 301 11.22 -10.73 -4.05
CA GLU A 301 10.39 -11.81 -3.52
C GLU A 301 8.98 -11.64 -4.09
N ILE A 302 8.41 -12.70 -4.66
CA ILE A 302 7.04 -12.71 -5.20
C ILE A 302 6.22 -13.69 -4.38
N ILE A 303 5.30 -13.16 -3.59
CA ILE A 303 4.43 -13.93 -2.69
C ILE A 303 3.04 -14.00 -3.32
N VAL A 304 2.56 -15.21 -3.55
CA VAL A 304 1.29 -15.48 -4.21
C VAL A 304 0.30 -16.05 -3.21
N PHE A 305 -0.75 -15.28 -2.96
CA PHE A 305 -1.95 -15.66 -2.22
C PHE A 305 -2.94 -16.27 -3.21
N ARG A 306 -3.20 -17.57 -3.07
CA ARG A 306 -4.08 -18.33 -3.95
C ARG A 306 -5.53 -18.25 -3.46
N SER A 307 -6.46 -18.43 -4.40
CA SER A 307 -7.90 -18.42 -4.10
C SER A 307 -8.35 -19.58 -3.19
N ASP A 308 -7.60 -20.68 -3.17
CA ASP A 308 -7.76 -21.82 -2.26
C ASP A 308 -7.24 -21.55 -0.83
N GLY A 309 -6.66 -20.35 -0.59
CA GLY A 309 -6.10 -19.94 0.69
C GLY A 309 -4.63 -20.35 0.89
N ALA A 310 -4.01 -21.07 -0.05
CA ALA A 310 -2.60 -21.40 0.03
C ALA A 310 -1.71 -20.21 -0.35
N GLU A 311 -0.51 -20.19 0.22
CA GLU A 311 0.47 -19.12 0.06
C GLU A 311 1.77 -19.74 -0.46
N THR A 312 2.38 -19.12 -1.47
CA THR A 312 3.67 -19.56 -2.04
C THR A 312 4.56 -18.35 -2.25
N ALA A 313 5.88 -18.51 -2.13
CA ALA A 313 6.82 -17.43 -2.37
C ALA A 313 7.94 -17.88 -3.30
N GLU A 314 8.31 -17.02 -4.23
CA GLU A 314 9.47 -17.20 -5.11
C GLU A 314 10.50 -16.10 -4.87
N TYR A 315 11.77 -16.50 -4.77
CA TYR A 315 12.87 -15.58 -4.51
C TYR A 315 13.80 -15.42 -5.71
N PHE A 316 14.11 -14.16 -6.03
CA PHE A 316 15.02 -13.76 -7.07
C PHE A 316 16.13 -12.88 -6.52
N LYS A 317 17.36 -13.38 -6.52
CA LYS A 317 18.53 -12.50 -6.47
C LYS A 317 18.64 -11.68 -7.76
N ILE A 318 18.69 -10.36 -7.62
CA ILE A 318 18.78 -9.41 -8.73
C ILE A 318 20.06 -8.57 -8.64
N PRO A 319 20.59 -8.09 -9.77
CA PRO A 319 21.72 -7.16 -9.74
C PRO A 319 21.34 -5.84 -9.07
N ILE A 320 22.23 -5.33 -8.21
CA ILE A 320 22.13 -4.00 -7.64
C ILE A 320 23.12 -3.12 -8.41
N SER A 321 22.69 -1.93 -8.85
CA SER A 321 23.65 -0.93 -9.32
C SER A 321 24.41 -0.38 -8.11
N ASN A 322 25.70 -0.72 -7.98
CA ASN A 322 26.55 -0.19 -6.92
C ASN A 322 26.50 1.34 -6.91
N GLN A 323 25.98 1.93 -5.81
CA GLN A 323 25.89 3.38 -5.62
C GLN A 323 27.25 4.08 -5.60
N HIS A 324 28.36 3.33 -5.56
CA HIS A 324 29.74 3.85 -5.50
C HIS A 324 30.49 3.88 -6.85
N LEU A 325 29.87 3.45 -7.95
CA LEU A 325 30.46 3.63 -9.28
C LEU A 325 29.92 4.93 -9.88
N ASN A 326 30.78 5.94 -10.01
CA ASN A 326 30.53 7.27 -10.59
C ASN A 326 30.13 7.25 -12.09
N ASN A 327 29.61 6.14 -12.61
CA ASN A 327 29.17 6.00 -13.98
C ASN A 327 27.64 6.01 -14.01
N SER A 328 27.08 7.19 -14.31
CA SER A 328 25.65 7.47 -14.44
C SER A 328 24.93 6.63 -15.51
N SER A 329 25.68 5.89 -16.33
CA SER A 329 25.21 5.05 -17.43
C SER A 329 24.78 3.62 -17.04
N MET A 330 24.94 3.21 -15.77
CA MET A 330 24.68 1.83 -15.31
C MET A 330 23.78 1.74 -14.06
N LYS A 331 22.98 2.77 -13.78
CA LYS A 331 21.98 2.70 -12.71
C LYS A 331 20.75 1.94 -13.22
N GLN A 332 20.60 0.68 -12.83
CA GLN A 332 19.42 -0.12 -13.19
C GLN A 332 18.21 0.38 -12.39
N GLU A 333 17.22 0.90 -13.11
CA GLU A 333 15.98 1.41 -12.55
C GLU A 333 14.90 0.36 -12.71
N TRP A 334 14.68 -0.43 -11.65
CA TRP A 334 13.66 -1.47 -11.63
C TRP A 334 12.24 -0.87 -11.71
N ARG A 335 11.34 -1.56 -12.40
CA ARG A 335 9.93 -1.19 -12.58
C ARG A 335 9.06 -2.44 -12.51
N LEU A 336 7.82 -2.28 -12.08
CA LEU A 336 6.80 -3.34 -12.18
C LEU A 336 6.55 -3.66 -13.67
N HIS A 337 6.43 -4.95 -13.99
CA HIS A 337 6.41 -5.45 -15.36
C HIS A 337 5.39 -6.58 -15.56
N PHE A 338 4.68 -6.52 -16.68
CA PHE A 338 3.72 -7.52 -17.10
C PHE A 338 3.88 -7.86 -18.59
N ASN A 339 3.59 -9.12 -18.93
CA ASN A 339 3.22 -9.49 -20.29
C ASN A 339 1.89 -10.24 -20.27
N LEU A 340 0.90 -9.71 -20.98
CA LEU A 340 -0.43 -10.31 -21.18
C LEU A 340 -0.44 -11.08 -22.51
N TYR A 341 -1.23 -12.15 -22.66
CA TYR A 341 -1.19 -12.98 -23.88
C TYR A 341 -2.49 -13.02 -24.65
N ASP A 342 -3.61 -13.23 -23.98
CA ASP A 342 -4.92 -13.34 -24.62
C ASP A 342 -5.75 -12.07 -24.52
N PRO A 343 -6.67 -11.86 -25.47
CA PRO A 343 -7.68 -10.83 -25.35
C PRO A 343 -8.44 -10.98 -24.04
N ASN A 344 -8.65 -9.86 -23.34
CA ASN A 344 -9.31 -9.80 -22.05
C ASN A 344 -8.54 -10.39 -20.87
N ASP A 345 -7.27 -10.77 -21.02
CA ASP A 345 -6.40 -10.92 -19.85
C ASP A 345 -6.35 -9.57 -19.12
N SER A 346 -6.59 -9.60 -17.81
CA SER A 346 -6.65 -8.41 -16.98
C SER A 346 -6.19 -8.66 -15.55
N LEU A 347 -5.67 -7.59 -14.96
CA LEU A 347 -5.23 -7.53 -13.58
C LEU A 347 -5.53 -6.16 -12.99
N GLU A 348 -5.44 -6.07 -11.67
CA GLU A 348 -5.59 -4.85 -10.92
C GLU A 348 -4.39 -4.64 -10.02
N ILE A 349 -3.95 -3.39 -9.90
CA ILE A 349 -2.89 -2.98 -9.00
C ILE A 349 -3.53 -2.20 -7.87
N HIS A 350 -3.37 -2.73 -6.66
CA HIS A 350 -3.96 -2.17 -5.45
C HIS A 350 -2.93 -1.26 -4.76
N PRO A 351 -3.35 -0.13 -4.19
CA PRO A 351 -2.47 0.84 -3.52
C PRO A 351 -2.23 0.52 -2.04
N THR A 352 -2.87 -0.53 -1.50
CA THR A 352 -2.76 -0.92 -0.09
C THR A 352 -2.47 -2.41 0.07
N ILE A 353 -1.69 -2.73 1.10
CA ILE A 353 -1.44 -4.10 1.56
C ILE A 353 -2.02 -4.22 2.97
N THR A 354 -2.80 -5.28 3.21
CA THR A 354 -3.41 -5.49 4.52
C THR A 354 -2.38 -5.97 5.54
N LYS A 355 -2.64 -5.73 6.83
CA LYS A 355 -1.79 -6.22 7.92
C LYS A 355 -1.49 -7.72 7.86
N ARG A 356 -2.50 -8.56 7.57
CA ARG A 356 -2.32 -10.01 7.42
C ARG A 356 -1.35 -10.34 6.29
N GLU A 357 -1.50 -9.67 5.14
CA GLU A 357 -0.61 -9.87 3.99
C GLU A 357 0.84 -9.47 4.34
N LEU A 358 1.03 -8.38 5.09
CA LEU A 358 2.35 -7.96 5.57
C LEU A 358 2.98 -8.97 6.54
N GLU A 359 2.20 -9.49 7.50
CA GLU A 359 2.67 -10.51 8.45
C GLU A 359 3.18 -11.77 7.73
N VAL A 360 2.45 -12.24 6.71
CA VAL A 360 2.89 -13.35 5.85
C VAL A 360 4.20 -12.99 5.13
N CYS A 361 4.29 -11.79 4.55
CA CYS A 361 5.50 -11.31 3.86
C CYS A 361 6.74 -11.20 4.74
N ASP A 362 6.60 -11.08 6.06
CA ASP A 362 7.72 -11.01 6.98
C ASP A 362 8.06 -12.36 7.63
N SER A 363 7.06 -13.22 7.84
CA SER A 363 7.27 -14.60 8.35
C SER A 363 8.06 -15.49 7.40
N LEU A 364 7.90 -15.32 6.08
CA LEU A 364 8.57 -16.13 5.06
C LEU A 364 10.06 -15.78 4.89
N ARG A 365 10.58 -14.72 5.56
CA ARG A 365 12.03 -14.41 5.62
C ARG A 365 12.85 -15.41 6.45
N GLY A 366 12.21 -16.26 7.25
CA GLY A 366 12.88 -17.08 8.27
C GLY A 366 13.26 -18.51 7.86
N GLY A 367 13.17 -18.86 6.57
CA GLY A 367 13.43 -20.20 6.04
C GLY A 367 14.83 -20.42 5.49
#